data_AF-A0A0D8XUC6-F1
#
_entry.id   AF-A0A0D8XUC6-F1
#
_cell.length_a   1.000
_cell.length_b   1.000
_cell.length_c   1.000
_cell.angle_alpha   90.00
_cell.angle_beta   90.00
_cell.angle_gamma   90.00
#
_symmetry.space_group_name_H-M   'P 1'
#
loop_
_entity.id
_entity.type
_entity.pdbx_description
1 polymer ?
#
loop_
_entity_poly.entity_id
_entity_poly.type
_entity_poly.pdbx_seq_one_letter_code
_entity_poly.pdbx_strand_id
1 'polypeptide(L)'
;MINAIVYRKYTYRLAVCRDWELWESLNRSPSTVCFSERNYAWRLPPGFSPERASDVCKLFEGIHVMGSFFKHTAREKRLEPHGRSTVRNILLCQLSIGEPYSMQNDIYDYYNVTFVAKSFVREQVNYKSNIIGFLLQIRRMISCVVFHSYDRLSLRTVRWLLQNPISSNFHDLRIPVAPPQGLFLTEVVYAPEMFTHPFPYYRHSWDYPMEDFGSMDDAQTNA
;
A
#
# COMPACT_ATOMS: atom_id res chain seq x y z
N MET A 1 -14.86 -8.75 -18.20
CA MET A 1 -13.95 -7.68 -17.72
C MET A 1 -12.65 -8.35 -17.30
N ILE A 2 -11.63 -8.31 -18.16
CA ILE A 2 -10.34 -8.96 -17.88
C ILE A 2 -9.69 -8.19 -16.73
N ASN A 3 -9.50 -8.86 -15.59
CA ASN A 3 -8.79 -8.27 -14.45
C ASN A 3 -7.29 -8.31 -14.77
N ALA A 4 -6.79 -7.28 -15.44
CA ALA A 4 -5.41 -7.16 -15.91
C ALA A 4 -4.35 -7.29 -14.80
N ILE A 5 -4.69 -6.86 -13.59
CA ILE A 5 -3.78 -6.87 -12.43
C ILE A 5 -4.01 -8.14 -11.61
N VAL A 6 -2.93 -8.90 -11.43
CA VAL A 6 -2.88 -10.08 -10.55
C VAL A 6 -2.80 -9.63 -9.10
N TYR A 7 -1.79 -8.82 -8.76
CA TYR A 7 -1.65 -8.24 -7.43
C TYR A 7 -0.86 -6.92 -7.42
N ARG A 8 -1.01 -6.22 -6.30
CA ARG A 8 -0.20 -5.06 -5.93
C ARG A 8 0.57 -5.39 -4.66
N LYS A 9 1.82 -5.00 -4.61
CA LYS A 9 2.70 -5.10 -3.45
C LYS A 9 2.98 -3.71 -2.92
N TYR A 10 2.65 -3.49 -1.66
CA TYR A 10 3.01 -2.27 -0.94
C TYR A 10 4.00 -2.62 0.16
N THR A 11 4.95 -1.73 0.39
CA THR A 11 5.90 -1.85 1.50
C THR A 11 5.82 -0.60 2.35
N TYR A 12 5.68 -0.79 3.66
CA TYR A 12 5.73 0.28 4.65
C TYR A 12 7.04 0.21 5.43
N ARG A 13 7.80 1.30 5.40
CA ARG A 13 9.12 1.39 6.03
C ARG A 13 9.03 1.96 7.43
N LEU A 14 9.67 1.29 8.37
CA LEU A 14 9.82 1.69 9.77
C LEU A 14 11.30 1.92 10.07
N ALA A 15 11.59 2.97 10.82
CA ALA A 15 12.93 3.27 11.34
C ALA A 15 12.83 3.35 12.87
N VAL A 16 13.21 2.28 13.55
CA VAL A 16 13.09 2.14 15.01
C VAL A 16 14.39 2.60 15.66
N CYS A 17 14.34 3.59 16.54
CA CYS A 17 15.54 4.06 17.23
C CYS A 17 16.07 2.98 18.18
N ARG A 18 17.39 2.79 18.23
CA ARG A 18 18.02 1.75 19.05
C ARG A 18 17.94 2.03 20.55
N ASP A 19 18.11 3.29 20.94
CA ASP A 19 18.26 3.68 22.35
C ASP A 19 17.40 4.90 22.72
N TRP A 20 16.97 4.97 23.98
CA TRP A 20 16.15 6.06 24.51
C TRP A 20 16.93 7.37 24.62
N GLU A 21 18.20 7.33 24.99
CA GLU A 21 19.08 8.49 25.01
C GLU A 21 19.26 9.07 23.60
N LEU A 22 19.46 8.20 22.61
CA LEU A 22 19.48 8.60 21.19
C LEU A 22 18.14 9.20 20.77
N TRP A 23 17.02 8.58 21.13
CA TRP A 23 15.70 9.11 20.80
C TRP A 23 15.46 10.51 21.39
N GLU A 24 15.82 10.73 22.64
CA GLU A 24 15.68 12.03 23.32
C GLU A 24 16.62 13.10 22.75
N SER A 25 17.86 12.75 22.46
CA SER A 25 18.84 13.67 21.86
C SER A 25 18.39 14.11 20.45
N LEU A 26 17.90 13.18 19.63
CA LEU A 26 17.41 13.48 18.28
C LEU A 26 16.13 14.32 18.25
N ASN A 27 15.30 14.23 19.29
CA ASN A 27 14.15 15.12 19.45
C ASN A 27 14.56 16.56 19.80
N ARG A 28 15.70 16.74 20.48
CA ARG A 28 16.28 18.06 20.80
C ARG A 28 17.08 18.64 19.63
N SER A 29 17.90 17.82 19.00
CA SER A 29 18.78 18.20 17.89
C SER A 29 18.80 17.11 16.82
N PRO A 30 17.96 17.21 15.78
CA PRO A 30 17.87 16.17 14.75
C PRO A 30 19.14 16.08 13.91
N SER A 31 19.63 14.85 13.68
CA SER A 31 20.78 14.61 12.81
C SER A 31 20.41 14.60 11.32
N THR A 32 21.41 14.68 10.44
CA THR A 32 21.22 14.57 8.97
C THR A 32 20.50 13.27 8.59
N VAL A 33 20.76 12.17 9.30
CA VAL A 33 20.08 10.88 9.10
C VAL A 33 18.58 10.99 9.39
N CYS A 34 18.18 11.73 10.43
CA CYS A 34 16.76 11.98 10.69
C CYS A 34 16.09 12.74 9.55
N PHE A 35 16.81 13.67 8.92
CA PHE A 35 16.31 14.41 7.77
C PHE A 35 16.20 13.53 6.53
N SER A 36 17.19 12.67 6.26
CA SER A 36 17.16 11.76 5.10
C SER A 36 16.03 10.74 5.19
N GLU A 37 15.62 10.33 6.39
CA GLU A 37 14.54 9.34 6.59
C GLU A 37 13.15 9.97 6.77
N ARG A 38 13.07 11.28 7.02
CA ARG A 38 11.83 11.98 7.42
C ARG A 38 10.63 11.69 6.52
N ASN A 39 10.87 11.59 5.22
CA ASN A 39 9.84 11.40 4.19
C ASN A 39 9.83 9.97 3.62
N TYR A 40 10.63 9.06 4.18
CA TYR A 40 10.79 7.71 3.64
C TYR A 40 10.51 6.59 4.64
N ALA A 41 10.46 6.90 5.94
CA ALA A 41 10.11 5.92 6.95
C ALA A 41 9.28 6.55 8.08
N TRP A 42 8.50 5.72 8.75
CA TRP A 42 7.95 6.11 10.05
C TRP A 42 9.02 5.90 11.12
N ARG A 43 9.55 7.01 11.63
CA ARG A 43 10.47 7.02 12.76
C ARG A 43 9.73 6.68 14.05
N LEU A 44 10.23 5.69 14.76
CA LEU A 44 9.63 5.13 15.96
C LEU A 44 10.63 5.12 17.12
N PRO A 45 10.15 5.24 18.38
CA PRO A 45 11.01 5.14 19.55
C PRO A 45 11.54 3.70 19.76
N PRO A 46 12.52 3.50 20.66
CA PRO A 46 12.96 2.16 21.04
C PRO A 46 11.85 1.32 21.69
N GLY A 47 12.01 -0.01 21.67
CA GLY A 47 11.07 -0.96 22.27
C GLY A 47 10.09 -1.62 21.31
N PHE A 48 10.30 -1.50 20.00
CA PHE A 48 9.52 -2.24 19.00
C PHE A 48 9.89 -3.73 19.05
N SER A 49 8.91 -4.63 19.26
CA SER A 49 9.12 -6.08 19.14
C SER A 49 8.76 -6.60 17.74
N PRO A 50 9.74 -7.08 16.95
CA PRO A 50 9.51 -7.69 15.64
C PRO A 50 8.64 -8.96 15.69
N GLU A 51 8.75 -9.74 16.76
CA GLU A 51 8.02 -10.99 16.94
C GLU A 51 6.52 -10.70 17.07
N ARG A 52 6.16 -9.76 17.95
CA ARG A 52 4.78 -9.32 18.15
C ARG A 52 4.21 -8.67 16.89
N ALA A 53 5.01 -7.85 16.21
CA ALA A 53 4.61 -7.28 14.92
C ALA A 53 4.26 -8.39 13.90
N SER A 54 5.03 -9.47 13.88
CA SER A 54 4.81 -10.61 12.99
C SER A 54 3.52 -11.38 13.32
N ASP A 55 3.12 -11.48 14.59
CA ASP A 55 1.85 -12.11 14.98
C ASP A 55 0.63 -11.39 14.38
N VAL A 56 0.65 -10.06 14.38
CA VAL A 56 -0.41 -9.25 13.78
C VAL A 56 -0.40 -9.38 12.26
N CYS A 57 0.79 -9.44 11.65
CA CYS A 57 0.92 -9.64 10.22
C CYS A 57 0.21 -10.93 9.77
N LYS A 58 0.44 -12.05 10.48
CA LYS A 58 -0.24 -13.32 10.22
C LYS A 58 -1.77 -13.25 10.32
N LEU A 59 -2.31 -12.43 11.23
CA LEU A 59 -3.77 -12.26 11.35
C LEU A 59 -4.41 -11.62 10.13
N PHE A 60 -3.67 -10.79 9.40
CA PHE A 60 -4.22 -10.07 8.25
C PHE A 60 -4.30 -10.92 7.00
N GLU A 61 -3.60 -12.05 6.95
CA GLU A 61 -3.60 -12.94 5.79
C GLU A 61 -4.96 -13.63 5.61
N GLY A 62 -5.34 -13.85 4.35
CA GLY A 62 -6.61 -14.44 3.97
C GLY A 62 -7.71 -13.43 3.66
N ILE A 63 -8.95 -13.94 3.63
CA ILE A 63 -10.13 -13.20 3.22
C ILE A 63 -10.76 -12.52 4.43
N HIS A 64 -10.84 -11.19 4.40
CA HIS A 64 -11.41 -10.39 5.49
C HIS A 64 -12.37 -9.33 4.98
N VAL A 65 -13.33 -8.96 5.82
CA VAL A 65 -14.17 -7.77 5.60
C VAL A 65 -13.45 -6.56 6.19
N MET A 66 -12.83 -5.75 5.35
CA MET A 66 -11.94 -4.65 5.78
C MET A 66 -12.69 -3.37 6.18
N GLY A 67 -13.93 -3.48 6.64
CA GLY A 67 -14.80 -2.34 6.96
C GLY A 67 -14.23 -1.44 8.07
N SER A 68 -13.65 -2.03 9.12
CA SER A 68 -13.00 -1.26 10.20
C SER A 68 -11.75 -0.50 9.74
N PHE A 69 -11.05 -1.02 8.74
CA PHE A 69 -9.85 -0.41 8.17
C PHE A 69 -10.17 0.60 7.07
N PHE A 70 -11.46 0.85 6.83
CA PHE A 70 -11.94 1.78 5.82
C PHE A 70 -12.58 3.01 6.49
N LYS A 71 -12.30 4.20 5.97
CA LYS A 71 -13.04 5.40 6.36
C LYS A 71 -14.19 5.59 5.38
N HIS A 72 -15.39 5.58 5.94
CA HIS A 72 -16.62 5.83 5.21
C HIS A 72 -17.51 6.64 6.12
N THR A 73 -17.56 7.95 5.86
CA THR A 73 -18.36 8.87 6.65
C THR A 73 -19.84 8.63 6.37
N ALA A 74 -20.70 8.93 7.35
CA ALA A 74 -22.16 8.84 7.15
C ALA A 74 -22.68 9.74 6.02
N ARG A 75 -21.94 10.79 5.66
CA ARG A 75 -22.23 11.65 4.50
C ARG A 75 -21.98 10.92 3.18
N GLU A 76 -20.86 10.20 3.07
CA GLU A 76 -20.53 9.40 1.88
C GLU A 76 -21.48 8.22 1.71
N LYS A 77 -21.87 7.56 2.82
CA LYS A 77 -22.89 6.48 2.83
C LYS A 77 -24.19 6.90 2.16
N ARG A 78 -24.63 8.14 2.36
CA ARG A 78 -25.89 8.66 1.82
C ARG A 78 -25.82 9.02 0.34
N LEU A 79 -24.62 9.21 -0.21
CA LEU A 79 -24.41 9.61 -1.60
C LEU A 79 -24.10 8.42 -2.51
N GLU A 80 -23.78 7.25 -1.95
CA GLU A 80 -23.47 6.05 -2.73
C GLU A 80 -24.73 5.25 -3.07
N PRO A 81 -25.08 5.09 -4.36
CA PRO A 81 -26.25 4.31 -4.77
C PRO A 81 -26.06 2.79 -4.55
N HIS A 82 -24.82 2.31 -4.48
CA HIS A 82 -24.48 0.91 -4.19
C HIS A 82 -23.23 0.86 -3.30
N GLY A 83 -23.31 0.13 -2.18
CA GLY A 83 -22.15 -0.09 -1.31
C GLY A 83 -21.09 -0.95 -2.00
N ARG A 84 -19.84 -0.46 -2.05
CA ARG A 84 -18.74 -1.29 -2.55
C ARG A 84 -18.40 -2.40 -1.56
N SER A 85 -18.11 -3.59 -2.08
CA SER A 85 -17.59 -4.68 -1.24
C SER A 85 -16.30 -4.24 -0.55
N THR A 86 -16.26 -4.40 0.77
CA THR A 86 -15.07 -4.23 1.61
C THR A 86 -14.32 -5.55 1.83
N VAL A 87 -14.79 -6.64 1.21
CA VAL A 87 -14.12 -7.95 1.26
C VAL A 87 -12.82 -7.89 0.48
N ARG A 88 -11.69 -8.20 1.12
CA ARG A 88 -10.37 -8.26 0.49
C ARG A 88 -9.66 -9.54 0.88
N ASN A 89 -8.96 -10.13 -0.09
CA ASN A 89 -8.05 -11.24 0.16
C ASN A 89 -6.63 -10.68 0.24
N ILE A 90 -6.04 -10.69 1.43
CA ILE A 90 -4.64 -10.33 1.64
C ILE A 90 -3.83 -11.60 1.44
N LEU A 91 -3.02 -11.61 0.38
CA LEU A 91 -2.22 -12.76 -0.01
C LEU A 91 -0.98 -12.92 0.88
N LEU A 92 -0.41 -11.80 1.34
CA LEU A 92 0.75 -11.78 2.21
C LEU A 92 0.71 -10.52 3.08
N CYS A 93 1.03 -10.68 4.35
CA CYS A 93 1.40 -9.58 5.23
C CYS A 93 2.61 -10.04 6.03
N GLN A 94 3.78 -9.43 5.81
CA GLN A 94 5.02 -9.93 6.39
C GLN A 94 5.93 -8.79 6.87
N LEU A 95 6.58 -9.01 8.01
CA LEU A 95 7.69 -8.20 8.50
C LEU A 95 9.02 -8.76 7.97
N SER A 96 9.89 -7.87 7.50
CA SER A 96 11.24 -8.18 7.04
C SER A 96 12.22 -7.13 7.53
N ILE A 97 13.50 -7.48 7.59
CA ILE A 97 14.57 -6.52 7.87
C ILE A 97 14.64 -5.54 6.69
N GLY A 98 14.73 -4.25 7.01
CA GLY A 98 14.91 -3.18 6.05
C GLY A 98 16.33 -2.62 6.06
N GLU A 99 16.54 -1.60 5.26
CA GLU A 99 17.82 -0.89 5.16
C GLU A 99 17.57 0.62 5.23
N PRO A 100 18.61 1.42 5.53
CA PRO A 100 18.55 2.87 5.39
C PRO A 100 18.20 3.28 3.96
N TYR A 101 17.51 4.41 3.79
CA TYR A 101 17.18 4.91 2.44
C TYR A 101 18.39 5.53 1.73
N SER A 102 19.20 6.29 2.46
CA SER A 102 20.29 7.07 1.86
C SER A 102 21.65 6.90 2.54
N MET A 103 21.69 6.81 3.87
CA MET A 103 22.96 6.82 4.62
C MET A 103 22.98 5.72 5.66
N GLN A 104 24.05 4.92 5.65
CA GLN A 104 24.29 3.95 6.71
C GLN A 104 24.46 4.68 8.04
N ASN A 105 23.84 4.16 9.09
CA ASN A 105 23.84 4.79 10.40
C ASN A 105 23.63 3.76 11.50
N ASP A 106 24.06 4.12 12.71
CA ASP A 106 23.87 3.33 13.92
C ASP A 106 22.71 3.83 14.79
N ILE A 107 21.81 4.62 14.21
CA ILE A 107 20.71 5.27 14.93
C ILE A 107 19.46 4.39 14.91
N TYR A 108 19.14 3.85 13.73
CA TYR A 108 17.89 3.16 13.47
C TYR A 108 18.11 1.70 13.08
N ASP A 109 17.27 0.82 13.61
CA ASP A 109 17.00 -0.49 13.03
C ASP A 109 15.80 -0.38 12.09
N TYR A 110 15.99 -0.85 10.86
CA TYR A 110 15.01 -0.69 9.80
C TYR A 110 14.17 -1.95 9.63
N TYR A 111 12.87 -1.76 9.46
CA TYR A 111 11.93 -2.84 9.19
C TYR A 111 11.01 -2.48 8.05
N ASN A 112 10.70 -3.47 7.23
CA ASN A 112 9.79 -3.38 6.11
C ASN A 112 8.57 -4.27 6.36
N VAL A 113 7.38 -3.68 6.41
CA VAL A 113 6.12 -4.42 6.43
C VAL A 113 5.54 -4.46 5.02
N THR A 114 5.45 -5.65 4.45
CA THR A 114 5.00 -5.87 3.07
C THR A 114 3.56 -6.37 3.06
N PHE A 115 2.72 -5.77 2.23
CA PHE A 115 1.35 -6.20 1.96
C PHE A 115 1.19 -6.58 0.49
N VAL A 116 0.67 -7.76 0.23
CA VAL A 116 0.34 -8.22 -1.12
C VAL A 116 -1.14 -8.51 -1.19
N ALA A 117 -1.85 -7.87 -2.11
CA ALA A 117 -3.25 -8.16 -2.38
C ALA A 117 -3.62 -7.75 -3.81
N LYS A 118 -4.68 -8.35 -4.37
CA LYS A 118 -5.23 -7.93 -5.67
C LYS A 118 -5.69 -6.47 -5.65
N SER A 119 -6.34 -6.08 -4.56
CA SER A 119 -6.84 -4.73 -4.36
C SER A 119 -6.89 -4.38 -2.88
N PHE A 120 -6.94 -3.08 -2.61
CA PHE A 120 -7.14 -2.50 -1.29
C PHE A 120 -8.40 -1.62 -1.34
N VAL A 121 -9.06 -1.43 -0.22
CA VAL A 121 -10.22 -0.55 -0.08
C VAL A 121 -9.74 0.89 -0.19
N ARG A 122 -10.29 1.63 -1.15
CA ARG A 122 -9.92 3.02 -1.46
C ARG A 122 -10.89 3.97 -0.79
N GLU A 123 -10.39 4.97 -0.05
CA GLU A 123 -11.19 6.11 0.41
C GLU A 123 -11.71 6.90 -0.81
N GLN A 124 -13.03 7.01 -0.94
CA GLN A 124 -13.66 7.91 -1.92
C GLN A 124 -14.06 9.20 -1.22
N VAL A 125 -13.07 10.04 -0.86
CA VAL A 125 -13.37 11.42 -0.48
C VAL A 125 -13.45 12.25 -1.75
N ASN A 126 -14.68 12.66 -2.07
CA ASN A 126 -14.94 13.72 -3.04
C ASN A 126 -14.36 15.05 -2.52
N TYR A 127 -13.59 15.71 -3.40
CA TYR A 127 -13.22 17.13 -3.40
C TYR A 127 -12.61 17.72 -2.11
N LYS A 128 -11.27 17.67 -1.99
CA LYS A 128 -10.35 18.82 -1.69
C LYS A 128 -8.99 18.41 -1.14
N SER A 129 -8.72 17.13 -0.85
CA SER A 129 -7.37 16.68 -0.46
C SER A 129 -7.03 15.34 -1.10
N ASN A 130 -6.64 15.39 -2.38
CA ASN A 130 -6.63 14.24 -3.30
C ASN A 130 -5.37 13.33 -3.23
N ILE A 131 -4.54 13.39 -2.18
CA ILE A 131 -3.34 12.53 -2.10
C ILE A 131 -3.33 11.65 -0.84
N ILE A 132 -4.06 12.00 0.22
CA ILE A 132 -3.88 11.39 1.55
C ILE A 132 -4.77 10.15 1.77
N GLY A 133 -5.89 10.03 1.04
CA GLY A 133 -6.89 8.98 1.27
C GLY A 133 -6.66 7.65 0.56
N PHE A 134 -5.75 7.58 -0.43
CA PHE A 134 -5.73 6.44 -1.36
C PHE A 134 -5.32 5.11 -0.75
N LEU A 135 -4.63 5.09 0.39
CA LEU A 135 -4.13 3.86 1.01
C LEU A 135 -4.40 3.82 2.53
N LEU A 136 -5.54 4.36 2.95
CA LEU A 136 -5.90 4.42 4.37
C LEU A 136 -6.00 3.03 5.01
N GLN A 137 -6.47 2.02 4.27
CA GLN A 137 -6.54 0.64 4.77
C GLN A 137 -5.17 0.15 5.24
N ILE A 138 -4.16 0.23 4.39
CA ILE A 138 -2.80 -0.24 4.70
C ILE A 138 -2.24 0.54 5.90
N ARG A 139 -2.44 1.86 5.94
CA ARG A 139 -1.97 2.70 7.05
C ARG A 139 -2.63 2.34 8.38
N ARG A 140 -3.93 1.99 8.38
CA ARG A 140 -4.63 1.50 9.59
C ARG A 140 -4.15 0.12 10.00
N MET A 141 -3.88 -0.77 9.04
CA MET A 141 -3.26 -2.08 9.33
C MET A 141 -1.87 -1.91 9.95
N ILE A 142 -1.04 -1.00 9.42
CA ILE A 142 0.27 -0.68 9.99
C ILE A 142 0.19 -0.15 11.40
N SER A 143 -0.79 0.71 11.71
CA SER A 143 -1.03 1.11 13.09
C SER A 143 -1.25 -0.11 13.98
N CYS A 144 -2.09 -1.07 13.59
CA CYS A 144 -2.29 -2.27 14.41
C CYS A 144 -0.99 -3.04 14.64
N VAL A 145 -0.14 -3.18 13.62
CA VAL A 145 1.18 -3.82 13.73
C VAL A 145 2.06 -3.07 14.75
N VAL A 146 2.23 -1.76 14.57
CA VAL A 146 3.11 -0.92 15.41
C VAL A 146 2.58 -0.80 16.83
N PHE A 147 1.28 -0.58 17.04
CA PHE A 147 0.76 -0.43 18.40
C PHE A 147 0.77 -1.76 19.16
N HIS A 148 0.59 -2.90 18.48
CA HIS A 148 0.71 -4.19 19.13
C HIS A 148 2.17 -4.54 19.48
N SER A 149 3.14 -4.14 18.66
CA SER A 149 4.57 -4.36 18.94
C SER A 149 5.07 -3.59 20.15
N TYR A 150 4.43 -2.46 20.50
CA TYR A 150 4.68 -1.70 21.74
C TYR A 150 3.76 -2.09 22.91
N ASP A 151 3.00 -3.18 22.80
CA ASP A 151 2.02 -3.60 23.81
C ASP A 151 0.91 -2.57 24.12
N ARG A 152 0.63 -1.67 23.18
CA ARG A 152 -0.41 -0.63 23.29
C ARG A 152 -1.75 -1.03 22.69
N LEU A 153 -1.77 -2.12 21.92
CA LEU A 153 -2.98 -2.67 21.31
C LEU A 153 -2.95 -4.19 21.45
N SER A 154 -4.01 -4.80 21.98
CA SER A 154 -4.05 -6.26 22.13
C SER A 154 -4.34 -6.97 20.81
N LEU A 155 -3.81 -8.18 20.63
CA LEU A 155 -4.10 -9.03 19.47
C LEU A 155 -5.60 -9.35 19.36
N ARG A 156 -6.28 -9.48 20.51
CA ARG A 156 -7.74 -9.66 20.62
C ARG A 156 -8.50 -8.48 20.01
N THR A 157 -8.03 -7.25 20.23
CA THR A 157 -8.64 -6.05 19.66
C THR A 157 -8.49 -6.03 18.14
N VAL A 158 -7.33 -6.42 17.60
CA VAL A 158 -7.13 -6.52 16.14
C VAL A 158 -8.07 -7.57 15.52
N ARG A 159 -8.18 -8.74 16.16
CA ARG A 159 -9.14 -9.77 15.74
C ARG A 159 -10.58 -9.28 15.80
N TRP A 160 -10.95 -8.56 16.86
CA TRP A 160 -12.28 -7.97 17.00
C TRP A 160 -12.58 -6.96 15.89
N LEU A 161 -11.60 -6.13 15.48
CA LEU A 161 -11.73 -5.19 14.36
C LEU A 161 -12.02 -5.89 13.03
N LEU A 162 -11.42 -7.06 12.78
CA LEU A 162 -11.66 -7.88 11.59
C LEU A 162 -13.04 -8.54 11.63
N GLN A 163 -13.49 -8.97 12.81
CA GLN A 163 -14.79 -9.63 13.01
C GLN A 163 -15.97 -8.66 13.05
N ASN A 164 -15.74 -7.38 13.37
CA ASN A 164 -16.77 -6.35 13.50
C ASN A 164 -16.47 -5.21 12.52
N PRO A 165 -16.77 -5.35 11.22
CA PRO A 165 -16.27 -4.47 10.16
C PRO A 165 -17.05 -3.14 10.06
N ILE A 166 -16.93 -2.27 11.07
CA ILE A 166 -17.63 -0.98 11.12
C ILE A 166 -16.63 0.16 10.90
N SER A 167 -16.91 1.05 9.93
CA SER A 167 -15.99 2.12 9.51
C SER A 167 -15.63 3.13 10.60
N SER A 168 -16.43 3.24 11.66
CA SER A 168 -16.16 4.11 12.81
C SER A 168 -15.27 3.46 13.87
N ASN A 169 -15.23 2.12 13.97
CA ASN A 169 -14.53 1.41 15.06
C ASN A 169 -13.10 1.87 15.29
N PHE A 170 -12.34 2.06 14.21
CA PHE A 170 -10.94 2.49 14.30
C PHE A 170 -10.80 3.89 14.91
N HIS A 171 -11.73 4.78 14.59
CA HIS A 171 -11.80 6.13 15.15
C HIS A 171 -12.33 6.10 16.61
N ASP A 172 -13.35 5.28 16.87
CA ASP A 172 -13.99 5.16 18.18
C ASP A 172 -13.01 4.60 19.23
N LEU A 173 -12.16 3.65 18.82
CA LEU A 173 -11.05 3.12 19.63
C LEU A 173 -9.85 4.07 19.72
N ARG A 174 -9.91 5.26 19.10
CA ARG A 174 -8.85 6.27 19.07
C ARG A 174 -7.49 5.72 18.62
N ILE A 175 -7.49 4.73 17.73
CA ILE A 175 -6.25 4.19 17.16
C ILE A 175 -5.73 5.23 16.16
N PRO A 176 -4.51 5.75 16.32
CA PRO A 176 -3.99 6.74 15.40
C PRO A 176 -3.60 6.06 14.09
N VAL A 177 -3.81 6.74 12.97
CA VAL A 177 -3.48 6.22 11.64
C VAL A 177 -1.99 6.42 11.37
N ALA A 178 -1.33 5.38 10.87
CA ALA A 178 0.08 5.47 10.49
C ALA A 178 0.31 6.62 9.50
N PRO A 179 1.42 7.34 9.58
CA PRO A 179 1.72 8.42 8.65
C PRO A 179 1.86 7.94 7.20
N PRO A 180 1.65 8.79 6.17
CA PRO A 180 1.70 8.35 4.77
C PRO A 180 3.13 8.15 4.24
N GLN A 181 4.13 8.88 4.77
CA GLN A 181 5.47 8.95 4.17
C GLN A 181 6.25 7.63 4.12
N GLY A 182 5.89 6.65 4.96
CA GLY A 182 6.57 5.35 4.97
C GLY A 182 6.02 4.37 3.92
N LEU A 183 4.96 4.72 3.18
CA LEU A 183 4.23 3.78 2.34
C LEU A 183 4.60 3.90 0.86
N PHE A 184 5.06 2.79 0.28
CA PHE A 184 5.49 2.70 -1.12
C PHE A 184 4.70 1.62 -1.85
N LEU A 185 4.29 1.93 -3.09
CA LEU A 185 3.89 0.92 -4.06
C LEU A 185 5.16 0.36 -4.69
N THR A 186 5.50 -0.89 -4.40
CA THR A 186 6.76 -1.49 -4.85
C THR A 186 6.60 -2.32 -6.11
N GLU A 187 5.51 -3.08 -6.25
CA GLU A 187 5.26 -3.89 -7.45
C GLU A 187 3.79 -3.87 -7.85
N VAL A 188 3.53 -3.89 -9.16
CA VAL A 188 2.22 -4.18 -9.75
C VAL A 188 2.42 -5.30 -10.76
N VAL A 189 1.83 -6.45 -10.49
CA VAL A 189 1.97 -7.63 -11.34
C VAL A 189 0.74 -7.79 -12.21
N TYR A 190 0.98 -7.90 -13.51
CA TYR A 190 -0.02 -8.09 -14.54
C TYR A 190 -0.04 -9.53 -15.02
N ALA A 191 -1.19 -9.98 -15.51
CA ALA A 191 -1.31 -11.31 -16.08
C ALA A 191 -0.50 -11.37 -17.38
N PRO A 192 0.25 -12.46 -17.69
CA PRO A 192 1.07 -12.57 -18.90
C PRO A 192 0.28 -12.27 -20.18
N GLU A 193 -1.01 -12.60 -20.19
CA GLU A 193 -1.93 -12.38 -21.31
C GLU A 193 -2.07 -10.90 -21.66
N MET A 194 -1.81 -9.99 -20.71
CA MET A 194 -1.80 -8.55 -20.97
C MET A 194 -0.60 -8.10 -21.79
N PHE A 195 0.49 -8.87 -21.81
CA PHE A 195 1.67 -8.60 -22.64
C PHE A 195 1.56 -9.29 -23.99
N THR A 196 1.00 -10.51 -24.04
CA THR A 196 0.80 -11.23 -25.31
C THR A 196 -0.43 -10.75 -26.08
N HIS A 197 -1.45 -10.26 -25.39
CA HIS A 197 -2.73 -9.79 -25.96
C HIS A 197 -3.19 -8.46 -25.31
N PRO A 198 -2.45 -7.36 -25.49
CA PRO A 198 -2.76 -6.08 -24.83
C PRO A 198 -4.13 -5.54 -25.28
N PHE A 199 -4.98 -5.14 -24.33
CA PHE A 199 -6.28 -4.51 -24.61
C PHE A 199 -6.37 -3.14 -23.88
N PRO A 200 -6.56 -2.02 -24.58
CA PRO A 200 -6.66 -1.89 -26.03
C PRO A 200 -5.32 -2.18 -26.74
N TYR A 201 -5.39 -2.84 -27.90
CA TYR A 201 -4.25 -2.98 -28.80
C TYR A 201 -3.90 -1.59 -29.34
N TYR A 202 -2.83 -0.99 -28.83
CA TYR A 202 -2.25 0.18 -29.47
C TYR A 202 -1.33 -0.31 -30.58
N ARG A 203 -1.77 -0.21 -31.83
CA ARG A 203 -0.90 -0.36 -32.99
C ARG A 203 -0.34 1.01 -33.35
N HIS A 204 0.96 1.11 -33.45
CA HIS A 204 1.60 2.27 -34.05
C HIS A 204 1.29 2.31 -35.55
N SER A 205 1.35 3.51 -36.15
CA SER A 205 1.15 3.69 -37.60
C SER A 205 2.21 2.99 -38.46
N TRP A 206 3.31 2.52 -37.88
CA TRP A 206 4.37 1.77 -38.56
C TRP A 206 4.29 0.25 -38.31
N ASP A 207 3.30 -0.23 -37.54
CA ASP A 207 3.03 -1.67 -37.36
C ASP A 207 2.21 -2.26 -38.52
N TYR A 208 1.79 -1.42 -39.47
CA TYR A 208 1.23 -1.88 -40.73
C TYR A 208 2.37 -2.44 -41.58
N PRO A 209 2.27 -3.67 -42.11
CA PRO A 209 3.20 -4.10 -43.14
C PRO A 209 3.14 -3.06 -44.26
N MET A 210 4.30 -2.57 -44.70
CA MET A 210 4.34 -1.75 -45.92
C MET A 210 3.65 -2.59 -46.98
N GLU A 211 2.47 -2.14 -47.43
CA GLU A 211 1.86 -2.69 -48.61
C GLU A 211 2.95 -2.64 -49.68
N ASP A 212 3.28 -3.82 -50.20
CA ASP A 212 4.18 -3.97 -51.32
C ASP A 212 3.58 -3.07 -52.40
N PHE A 213 4.20 -1.90 -52.64
CA PHE A 213 3.83 -1.02 -53.74
C PHE A 213 4.20 -1.80 -54.99
N GLY A 214 3.28 -2.69 -55.39
CA GLY A 214 3.32 -3.37 -56.66
C GLY A 214 3.49 -2.30 -57.72
N SER A 215 4.61 -2.39 -58.41
CA SER A 215 4.99 -1.58 -59.57
C SER A 215 3.77 -1.34 -60.46
N MET A 216 3.21 -0.13 -60.39
CA MET A 216 2.37 0.42 -61.45
C MET A 216 3.30 0.92 -62.56
N ASP A 217 3.99 -0.01 -63.20
CA ASP A 217 4.57 0.17 -64.52
C ASP A 217 4.03 -0.98 -65.36
N ASP A 218 2.99 -0.68 -66.15
CA ASP A 218 2.89 -1.07 -67.55
C ASP A 218 1.57 -0.53 -68.11
N ALA A 219 1.70 0.64 -68.74
CA ALA A 219 0.81 1.02 -69.81
C ALA A 219 1.05 0.07 -70.99
N GLN A 220 0.00 -0.57 -71.52
CA GLN A 220 -0.36 -0.56 -72.96
C GLN A 220 -1.34 -1.67 -73.38
N THR A 221 -2.41 -1.21 -74.04
CA THR A 221 -3.02 -1.79 -75.27
C THR A 221 -3.70 -3.16 -75.19
N ASN A 222 -5.00 -3.21 -75.49
CA ASN A 222 -5.49 -3.88 -76.71
C ASN A 222 -7.01 -3.71 -76.92
N ALA A 223 -7.31 -3.16 -78.10
CA ALA A 223 -8.49 -3.28 -78.97
C ALA A 223 -9.89 -2.93 -78.42
#